data_AF-A0A496WLG9-F1
#
_entry.id   AF-A0A496WLG9-F1
#
_cell.length_a   1.000
_cell.length_b   1.000
_cell.length_c   1.000
_cell.angle_alpha   90.00
_cell.angle_beta   90.00
_cell.angle_gamma   90.00
#
_symmetry.space_group_name_H-M   'P 1'
#
loop_
_entity.id
_entity.type
_entity.pdbx_description
1 polymer ?
#
loop_
_entity_poly.entity_id
_entity_poly.type
_entity_poly.pdbx_seq_one_letter_code
_entity_poly.pdbx_strand_id
1 'polypeptide(L)' 'GSIIEYDHPVGGRVRQPRPAAIFDGEPSGVRLHAPGKGEHTDEVFSTLGHSAETLAELHKAGVLG' A
#
# COMPACT_ATOMS: atom_id res chain seq x y z
N GLY A 1 8.91 9.18 20.44
CA GLY A 1 7.66 8.74 21.11
C GLY A 1 7.33 7.31 20.74
N SER A 2 6.35 6.67 21.40
CA SER A 2 5.87 5.32 21.05
C SER A 2 4.70 5.33 20.06
N ILE A 3 4.16 6.50 19.74
CA ILE A 3 3.06 6.71 18.80
C ILE A 3 3.59 7.50 17.60
N ILE A 4 3.13 7.12 16.41
CA ILE A 4 3.33 7.86 15.16
C ILE A 4 1.98 8.25 14.57
N GLU A 5 1.99 9.33 13.80
CA GLU A 5 0.80 9.87 13.16
C GLU A 5 1.09 10.13 11.68
N TYR A 6 0.10 9.86 10.84
CA TYR A 6 0.19 10.10 9.40
C TYR A 6 -1.21 10.32 8.82
N ASP A 7 -1.26 10.94 7.63
CA ASP A 7 -2.51 11.16 6.91
C ASP A 7 -2.78 9.99 5.96
N HIS A 8 -3.93 9.36 6.15
CA HIS A 8 -4.45 8.30 5.29
C HIS A 8 -5.48 8.91 4.33
N PRO A 9 -5.43 8.61 3.01
CA PRO A 9 -6.32 9.24 2.03
C PRO A 9 -7.81 9.04 2.32
N VAL A 10 -8.21 7.83 2.75
CA VAL A 10 -9.58 7.52 3.16
C VAL A 10 -9.84 7.72 4.66
N GLY A 11 -8.94 7.23 5.53
CA GLY A 11 -9.13 7.24 6.99
C GLY A 11 -8.82 8.56 7.69
N GLY A 12 -8.31 9.58 6.99
CA GLY A 12 -7.92 10.86 7.57
C GLY A 12 -6.68 10.73 8.46
N ARG A 13 -6.61 11.54 9.53
CA ARG A 13 -5.46 11.54 10.45
C ARG A 13 -5.47 10.29 11.33
N VAL A 14 -4.47 9.42 11.14
CA VAL A 14 -4.30 8.16 11.87
C VAL A 14 -3.25 8.31 12.96
N ARG A 15 -3.46 7.63 14.10
CA ARG A 15 -2.50 7.49 15.20
C ARG A 15 -2.29 6.01 15.47
N GLN A 16 -1.05 5.53 15.41
CA GLN A 16 -0.74 4.12 15.65
C GLN A 16 0.57 3.93 16.42
N PRO A 17 0.77 2.77 17.08
CA PRO A 17 2.07 2.44 17.66
C PRO A 17 3.16 2.44 16.59
N ARG A 18 4.34 2.98 16.93
CA ARG A 18 5.52 2.78 16.10
C ARG A 18 6.00 1.32 16.22
N PRO A 19 6.77 0.81 15.25
CA PRO A 19 7.57 -0.39 15.44
C PRO A 19 8.37 -0.34 16.74
N ALA A 20 8.29 -1.41 17.54
CA ALA A 20 8.88 -1.43 18.88
C ALA A 20 10.41 -1.40 18.82
N ALA A 21 11.00 -2.19 17.93
CA ALA A 21 12.43 -2.27 17.71
C ALA A 21 12.96 -0.96 17.09
N ILE A 22 14.15 -0.58 17.53
CA ILE A 22 14.95 0.51 16.95
C ILE A 22 16.28 -0.14 16.58
N PHE A 23 16.65 -0.03 15.30
CA PHE A 23 17.89 -0.60 14.79
C PHE A 23 18.88 0.53 14.56
N ASP A 24 20.09 0.41 15.12
CA ASP A 24 21.16 1.40 14.98
C ASP A 24 20.75 2.85 15.33
N GLY A 25 19.85 3.02 16.30
CA GLY A 25 19.33 4.33 16.68
C GLY A 25 18.32 4.94 15.70
N GLU A 26 18.00 4.27 14.58
CA GLU A 26 17.06 4.74 13.56
C GLU A 26 15.66 4.13 13.76
N PRO A 27 14.66 4.92 14.17
CA PRO A 27 13.29 4.43 14.30
C PRO A 27 12.65 4.21 12.92
N SER A 28 12.04 3.04 12.71
CA SER A 28 11.27 2.80 11.49
C SER A 28 9.98 3.62 11.47
N GLY A 29 9.77 4.38 10.39
CA GLY A 29 8.56 5.17 10.15
C GLY A 29 7.57 4.53 9.17
N VAL A 30 6.40 5.14 9.03
CA VAL A 30 5.41 4.77 8.00
C VAL A 30 5.77 5.49 6.69
N ARG A 31 6.09 4.73 5.65
CA ARG A 31 6.44 5.26 4.31
C ARG A 31 5.22 5.47 3.43
N LEU A 32 4.26 4.56 3.53
CA LEU A 32 3.01 4.53 2.79
C LEU A 32 1.89 4.14 3.76
N HIS A 33 0.68 4.62 3.49
CA HIS A 33 -0.51 4.21 4.21
C HIS A 33 -0.88 2.75 3.86
N ALA A 34 -1.81 2.16 4.60
CA ALA A 34 -2.33 0.84 4.25
C ALA A 34 -3.07 0.93 2.90
N PRO A 35 -2.74 0.09 1.91
CA PRO A 35 -3.34 0.20 0.58
C PRO A 35 -4.83 -0.13 0.61
N GLY A 36 -5.58 0.50 -0.28
CA GLY A 36 -6.92 0.09 -0.64
C GLY A 36 -6.96 -1.30 -1.27
N LYS A 37 -8.16 -1.88 -1.34
CA LYS A 37 -8.40 -3.13 -2.08
C LYS A 37 -8.03 -2.92 -3.55
N GLY A 38 -7.09 -3.71 -4.05
CA GLY A 38 -6.66 -3.70 -5.44
C GLY A 38 -5.79 -2.51 -5.87
N GLU A 39 -5.35 -1.63 -4.94
CA GLU A 39 -4.64 -0.38 -5.27
C GLU A 39 -3.38 -0.58 -6.14
N HIS A 40 -2.64 -1.66 -5.91
CA HIS A 40 -1.40 -1.97 -6.62
C HIS A 40 -1.55 -3.13 -7.62
N THR A 41 -2.78 -3.59 -7.92
CA THR A 41 -2.99 -4.76 -8.77
C THR A 41 -2.36 -4.57 -10.16
N ASP A 42 -2.64 -3.44 -10.81
CA ASP A 42 -2.14 -3.17 -12.16
C ASP A 42 -0.62 -2.99 -12.17
N GLU A 43 -0.07 -2.32 -11.14
CA GLU A 43 1.38 -2.14 -10.98
C GLU A 43 2.09 -3.50 -10.89
N VAL A 44 1.62 -4.39 -10.00
CA VAL A 44 2.23 -5.71 -9.81
C VAL A 44 2.13 -6.54 -11.09
N PHE A 45 0.97 -6.62 -11.73
CA PHE A 45 0.80 -7.40 -12.95
C PHE A 45 1.61 -6.84 -14.13
N SER A 46 1.72 -5.52 -14.26
CA SER A 46 2.60 -4.90 -15.25
C SER A 46 4.06 -5.25 -14.99
N THR A 47 4.50 -5.29 -13.72
CA THR A 47 5.87 -5.67 -13.35
C THR A 47 6.16 -7.13 -13.68
N LEU A 48 5.13 -7.99 -13.69
CA LEU A 48 5.21 -9.39 -14.10
C LEU A 48 5.16 -9.59 -15.62
N GLY A 49 5.01 -8.52 -16.41
CA GLY A 49 5.03 -8.55 -17.88
C GLY A 49 3.67 -8.71 -18.55
N HIS A 50 2.56 -8.55 -17.82
CA HIS A 50 1.24 -8.52 -18.43
C HIS A 50 1.02 -7.22 -19.21
N SER A 51 0.41 -7.33 -20.41
CA SER A 51 0.07 -6.16 -21.22
C SER A 51 -1.14 -5.42 -20.66
N ALA A 52 -1.22 -4.12 -20.97
CA ALA A 52 -2.40 -3.30 -20.62
C ALA A 52 -3.70 -3.86 -21.19
N GLU A 53 -3.65 -4.47 -22.38
CA GLU A 53 -4.80 -5.15 -23.01
C GLU A 53 -5.26 -6.35 -22.17
N THR A 54 -4.32 -7.18 -21.69
CA THR A 54 -4.65 -8.33 -20.83
C THR A 54 -5.27 -7.88 -19.52
N LEU A 55 -4.72 -6.82 -18.91
CA LEU A 55 -5.25 -6.26 -17.67
C LEU A 55 -6.68 -5.76 -17.85
N ALA A 56 -6.96 -5.04 -18.94
CA ALA A 56 -8.30 -4.55 -19.25
C ALA A 56 -9.32 -5.70 -19.39
N GLU A 57 -8.94 -6.80 -20.06
CA GLU A 57 -9.81 -7.98 -20.18
C GLU A 57 -10.06 -8.66 -18.82
N LEU A 58 -9.04 -8.75 -17.96
CA LEU A 58 -9.19 -9.34 -16.63
C LEU A 58 -10.06 -8.49 -15.69
N HIS A 59 -9.96 -7.16 -15.77
CA HIS A 59 -10.87 -6.24 -15.07
C HIS A 59 -12.30 -6.38 -15.59
N LYS A 60 -12.49 -6.43 -16.91
CA LYS A 60 -13.81 -6.61 -17.53
C LYS A 60 -14.45 -7.95 -17.17
N ALA A 61 -13.65 -9.00 -17.03
CA ALA A 61 -14.09 -10.32 -16.59
C ALA A 61 -14.37 -10.39 -15.07
N GLY A 62 -14.05 -9.34 -14.30
CA GLY A 62 -14.23 -9.30 -12.85
C GLY A 62 -13.23 -10.17 -12.09
N VAL A 63 -12.12 -10.56 -12.71
CA VAL A 63 -11.06 -11.35 -12.09
C VAL A 63 -10.15 -10.47 -11.23
N LEU A 64 -9.89 -9.23 -11.67
CA LEU A 64 -9.11 -8.23 -10.93
C LEU A 64 -10.03 -7.16 -10.32
N GLY A 65 -9.69 -6.69 -9.12
CA GLY A 65 -10.32 -5.55 -8.44
C GLY A 65 -10.08 -5.49 -6.95
#